data_AF-A0A929ZRE8-F1
#
_entry.id   AF-A0A929ZRE8-F1
#
_cell.length_a   1.000
_cell.length_b   1.000
_cell.length_c   1.000
_cell.angle_alpha   90.00
_cell.angle_beta   90.00
_cell.angle_gamma   90.00
#
_symmetry.space_group_name_H-M   'P 1'
#
loop_
_entity.id
_entity.type
_entity.pdbx_description
1 polymer ?
#
loop_
_entity_poly.entity_id
_entity_poly.type
_entity_poly.pdbx_seq_one_letter_code
_entity_poly.pdbx_strand_id
1 'polypeptide(L)'
;MTNYYDEILTEVEGLMQQGKYGDANFLVQKELNMPYIPIDIEQKLKSYKRELNYRLSDVKEIKEDSLDSLLRKLKGKPKSQLAAASVLVTRNLRECLVEIKDYLSKDPCPEAAALLIEGLSEQEISDEFTLIKNGVEYTFWSDDIVPVHKSEGFLKAQSYLKDWLENDHPDFYEMARTLLIHEVYVFLPLSYDVDEAEDLALTMLKQVSDMMDEGEIYQKVSKQLAYAKTLH
;
A
#
# COMPACT_ATOMS: atom_id res chain seq x y z
N MET A 1 53.21 11.55 -18.18
CA MET A 1 52.26 12.66 -17.96
C MET A 1 50.90 12.02 -17.83
N THR A 2 50.38 11.92 -16.61
CA THR A 2 49.05 11.37 -16.34
C THR A 2 48.03 12.39 -16.82
N ASN A 3 47.08 11.99 -17.66
CA ASN A 3 46.07 12.88 -18.19
C ASN A 3 45.14 13.31 -17.05
N TYR A 4 44.79 14.59 -16.95
CA TYR A 4 43.88 15.14 -15.91
C TYR A 4 42.64 14.26 -15.70
N TYR A 5 42.07 13.74 -16.79
CA TYR A 5 40.90 12.87 -16.72
C TYR A 5 41.18 11.47 -16.17
N ASP A 6 42.38 10.92 -16.36
CA ASP A 6 42.73 9.61 -15.79
C ASP A 6 42.84 9.69 -14.26
N GLU A 7 43.28 10.83 -13.72
CA GLU A 7 43.32 11.09 -12.28
C GLU A 7 41.91 11.17 -11.69
N ILE A 8 41.00 11.91 -12.36
CA ILE A 8 39.59 12.01 -11.97
C ILE A 8 38.90 10.64 -11.99
N LEU A 9 39.12 9.83 -13.02
CA LEU A 9 38.52 8.49 -13.09
C LEU A 9 39.03 7.59 -11.96
N THR A 10 40.33 7.64 -11.67
CA THR A 10 40.93 6.88 -10.56
C THR A 10 40.39 7.33 -9.20
N GLU A 11 40.14 8.63 -9.03
CA GLU A 11 39.55 9.18 -7.81
C GLU A 11 38.09 8.74 -7.64
N VAL A 12 37.28 8.77 -8.71
CA VAL A 12 35.90 8.27 -8.69
C VAL A 12 35.86 6.78 -8.33
N GLU A 13 36.72 5.96 -8.94
CA GLU A 13 36.82 4.53 -8.62
C GLU A 13 37.27 4.30 -7.17
N GLY A 14 38.23 5.07 -6.67
CA GLY A 14 38.68 5.01 -5.28
C GLY A 14 37.56 5.36 -4.29
N LEU A 15 36.77 6.39 -4.57
CA LEU A 15 35.62 6.78 -3.75
C LEU A 15 34.51 5.70 -3.79
N MET A 16 34.29 5.07 -4.94
CA MET A 16 33.35 3.95 -5.08
C MET A 16 33.80 2.71 -4.30
N GLN A 17 35.09 2.36 -4.32
CA GLN A 17 35.65 1.26 -3.53
C GLN A 17 35.59 1.51 -2.03
N GLN A 18 35.71 2.77 -1.60
CA GLN A 18 35.58 3.18 -0.19
C GLN A 18 34.12 3.31 0.28
N GLY A 19 33.13 3.04 -0.58
CA GLY A 19 31.71 3.18 -0.23
C GLY A 19 31.22 4.63 -0.10
N LYS A 20 32.02 5.61 -0.49
CA LYS A 20 31.69 7.05 -0.43
C LYS A 20 30.92 7.49 -1.67
N TYR A 21 29.77 6.87 -1.90
CA TYR A 21 28.98 7.06 -3.12
C TYR A 21 28.45 8.49 -3.32
N GLY A 22 28.23 9.23 -2.23
CA GLY A 22 27.81 10.64 -2.29
C GLY A 22 28.88 11.55 -2.90
N ASP A 23 30.11 11.42 -2.42
CA ASP A 23 31.26 12.20 -2.90
C ASP A 23 31.62 11.82 -4.33
N ALA A 24 31.58 10.52 -4.66
CA ALA A 24 31.77 10.02 -6.02
C ALA A 24 30.74 10.60 -7.00
N ASN A 25 29.45 10.66 -6.62
CA ASN A 25 28.41 11.22 -7.48
C ASN A 25 28.54 12.74 -7.64
N PHE A 26 28.93 13.46 -6.59
CA PHE A 26 29.21 14.89 -6.70
C PHE A 26 30.35 15.17 -7.69
N LEU A 27 31.44 14.41 -7.60
CA LEU A 27 32.59 14.53 -8.49
C LEU A 27 32.20 14.21 -9.94
N VAL A 28 31.50 13.10 -10.18
CA VAL A 28 31.01 12.71 -11.52
C VAL A 28 30.07 13.76 -12.12
N GLN A 29 29.17 14.34 -11.33
CA GLN A 29 28.26 15.38 -11.82
C GLN A 29 28.97 16.70 -12.12
N LYS A 30 29.92 17.10 -11.28
CA LYS A 30 30.72 18.29 -11.50
C LYS A 30 31.45 18.21 -12.84
N GLU A 31 32.08 17.07 -13.12
CA GLU A 31 32.83 16.88 -14.36
C GLU A 31 31.90 16.78 -15.57
N LEU A 32 30.76 16.07 -15.48
CA LEU A 32 29.75 16.02 -16.56
C LEU A 32 29.12 17.38 -16.91
N ASN A 33 29.19 18.36 -16.02
CA ASN A 33 28.70 19.71 -16.25
C ASN A 33 29.76 20.64 -16.88
N MET A 34 30.98 20.15 -17.12
CA MET A 34 32.03 20.94 -17.75
C MET A 34 31.76 21.12 -19.25
N PRO A 35 32.02 22.31 -19.84
CA PRO A 35 31.69 22.60 -21.24
C PRO A 35 32.45 21.78 -22.29
N TYR A 36 33.60 21.18 -21.94
CA TYR A 36 34.42 20.41 -22.87
C TYR A 36 34.98 19.16 -22.19
N ILE A 37 34.41 18.01 -22.52
CA ILE A 37 34.82 16.70 -22.03
C ILE A 37 35.10 15.81 -23.24
N PRO A 38 36.24 15.10 -23.31
CA PRO A 38 36.48 14.11 -24.35
C PRO A 38 35.42 12.99 -24.32
N ILE A 39 34.97 12.56 -25.50
CA ILE A 39 33.85 11.60 -25.66
C ILE A 39 34.10 10.29 -24.89
N ASP A 40 35.32 9.77 -24.93
CA ASP A 40 35.68 8.52 -24.26
C ASP A 40 35.58 8.62 -22.72
N ILE A 41 35.86 9.81 -22.18
CA ILE A 41 35.75 10.09 -20.74
C ILE A 41 34.30 10.34 -20.35
N GLU A 42 33.55 11.05 -21.18
CA GLU A 42 32.12 11.30 -20.95
C GLU A 42 31.32 9.99 -20.87
N GLN A 43 31.65 9.01 -21.72
CA GLN A 43 31.00 7.69 -21.69
C GLN A 43 31.28 6.94 -20.38
N LYS A 44 32.53 6.97 -19.88
CA LYS A 44 32.90 6.36 -18.59
C LYS A 44 32.24 7.07 -17.41
N LEU A 45 32.20 8.41 -17.40
CA LEU A 45 31.50 9.18 -16.36
C LEU A 45 29.99 8.88 -16.36
N LYS A 46 29.38 8.70 -17.54
CA LYS A 46 27.97 8.28 -17.66
C LYS A 46 27.75 6.85 -17.14
N SER A 47 28.68 5.91 -17.33
CA SER A 47 28.56 4.56 -16.76
C SER A 47 28.66 4.59 -15.24
N TYR A 48 29.64 5.32 -14.67
CA TYR A 48 29.74 5.47 -13.22
C TYR A 48 28.51 6.15 -12.64
N LYS A 49 27.94 7.17 -13.31
CA LYS A 49 26.70 7.80 -12.87
C LYS A 49 25.53 6.82 -12.78
N ARG A 50 25.41 5.88 -13.73
CA ARG A 50 24.35 4.84 -13.69
C ARG A 50 24.58 3.87 -12.53
N GLU A 51 25.81 3.43 -12.33
CA GLU A 51 26.16 2.53 -11.23
C GLU A 51 25.97 3.20 -9.86
N LEU A 52 26.43 4.44 -9.71
CA LEU A 52 26.24 5.24 -8.51
C LEU A 52 24.76 5.48 -8.23
N ASN A 53 23.94 5.75 -9.25
CA ASN A 53 22.49 5.88 -9.07
C ASN A 53 21.85 4.58 -8.59
N TYR A 54 22.29 3.42 -9.11
CA TYR A 54 21.82 2.10 -8.66
C TYR A 54 22.22 1.84 -7.19
N ARG A 55 23.47 2.12 -6.83
CA ARG A 55 23.96 1.96 -5.44
C ARG A 55 23.31 2.96 -4.48
N LEU A 56 23.07 4.19 -4.92
CA LEU A 56 22.35 5.21 -4.14
C LEU A 56 20.85 4.93 -4.05
N SER A 57 20.25 4.20 -5.01
CA SER A 57 18.87 3.72 -4.88
C SER A 57 18.76 2.58 -3.86
N ASP A 58 19.70 1.63 -3.85
CA ASP A 58 19.78 0.58 -2.80
C ASP A 58 19.94 1.21 -1.40
N VAL A 59 20.71 2.30 -1.27
CA VAL A 59 20.87 3.04 0.00
C VAL A 59 19.66 3.93 0.31
N LYS A 60 18.91 4.41 -0.69
CA LYS A 60 17.68 5.18 -0.49
C LYS A 60 16.52 4.32 0.02
N GLU A 61 16.47 3.03 -0.31
CA GLU A 61 15.51 2.11 0.32
C GLU A 61 15.76 1.95 1.83
N ILE A 62 16.94 2.30 2.33
CA ILE A 62 17.31 2.20 3.75
C ILE A 62 17.23 3.56 4.48
N LYS A 63 16.93 4.66 3.79
CA LYS A 63 16.51 5.88 4.49
C LYS A 63 15.04 5.74 4.84
N GLU A 64 14.79 5.19 6.03
CA GLU A 64 13.51 5.39 6.72
C GLU A 64 13.07 6.85 6.51
N ASP A 65 11.94 7.06 5.85
CA ASP A 65 11.37 8.39 5.73
C ASP A 65 11.23 8.96 7.13
N SER A 66 11.70 10.19 7.34
CA SER A 66 11.46 10.87 8.62
C SER A 66 9.95 10.99 8.87
N LEU A 67 9.55 11.04 10.14
CA LEU A 67 8.14 11.22 10.49
C LEU A 67 7.53 12.43 9.76
N ASP A 68 8.24 13.57 9.72
CA ASP A 68 7.83 14.76 8.98
C ASP A 68 7.61 14.52 7.47
N SER A 69 8.44 13.68 6.84
CA SER A 69 8.30 13.32 5.42
C SER A 69 7.01 12.54 5.20
N LEU A 70 6.74 11.55 6.06
CA LEU A 70 5.53 10.73 6.01
C LEU A 70 4.27 11.57 6.21
N LEU A 71 4.26 12.46 7.20
CA LEU A 71 3.13 13.36 7.48
C LEU A 71 2.85 14.32 6.32
N ARG A 72 3.88 14.80 5.62
CA ARG A 72 3.69 15.58 4.38
C ARG A 72 3.11 14.74 3.25
N LYS A 73 3.59 13.50 3.08
CA LYS A 73 3.06 12.57 2.07
C LYS A 73 1.61 12.18 2.34
N LEU A 74 1.21 12.10 3.61
CA LEU A 74 -0.16 11.83 4.05
C LEU A 74 -1.14 12.95 3.65
N LYS A 75 -0.68 14.19 3.50
CA LYS A 75 -1.48 15.31 2.98
C LYS A 75 -1.39 15.46 1.45
N GLY A 76 -0.75 14.52 0.77
CA GLY A 76 -0.47 14.55 -0.67
C GLY A 76 -1.57 13.92 -1.52
N LYS A 77 -1.17 13.36 -2.67
CA LYS A 77 -2.07 12.63 -3.60
C LYS A 77 -2.41 11.23 -3.06
N PRO A 78 -3.55 10.62 -3.44
CA PRO A 78 -3.99 9.29 -2.95
C PRO A 78 -2.90 8.22 -2.87
N LYS A 79 -2.13 8.00 -3.95
CA LYS A 79 -1.00 7.05 -3.96
C LYS A 79 0.09 7.35 -2.92
N SER A 80 0.36 8.63 -2.70
CA SER A 80 1.32 9.09 -1.69
C SER A 80 0.77 8.93 -0.27
N GLN A 81 -0.54 9.14 -0.09
CA GLN A 81 -1.20 8.92 1.19
C GLN A 81 -1.14 7.45 1.59
N LEU A 82 -1.47 6.55 0.66
CA LEU A 82 -1.42 5.11 0.88
C LEU A 82 -0.02 4.62 1.25
N ALA A 83 1.00 5.05 0.49
CA ALA A 83 2.39 4.71 0.78
C ALA A 83 2.89 5.28 2.12
N ALA A 84 2.41 6.46 2.53
CA ALA A 84 2.73 7.02 3.84
C ALA A 84 2.05 6.24 4.96
N ALA A 85 0.75 5.94 4.81
CA ALA A 85 -0.02 5.17 5.77
C ALA A 85 0.60 3.80 6.03
N SER A 86 1.00 3.07 4.98
CA SER A 86 1.62 1.74 5.11
C SER A 86 2.93 1.75 5.91
N VAL A 87 3.68 2.86 5.90
CA VAL A 87 4.91 3.02 6.70
C VAL A 87 4.60 3.56 8.10
N LEU A 88 3.57 4.40 8.25
CA LEU A 88 3.18 4.94 9.56
C LEU A 88 2.64 3.86 10.49
N VAL A 89 1.83 2.92 9.97
CA VAL A 89 1.23 1.84 10.79
C VAL A 89 2.25 0.88 11.39
N THR A 90 3.47 0.80 10.84
CA THR A 90 4.56 -0.02 11.39
C THR A 90 5.34 0.71 12.50
N ARG A 91 5.04 2.00 12.71
CA ARG A 91 5.62 2.86 13.76
C ARG A 91 4.61 3.11 14.87
N ASN A 92 5.07 3.73 15.95
CA ASN A 92 4.19 4.15 17.04
C ASN A 92 3.28 5.31 16.59
N LEU A 93 2.01 5.03 16.31
CA LEU A 93 1.05 6.03 15.84
C LEU A 93 0.70 7.06 16.93
N ARG A 94 1.01 6.78 18.21
CA ARG A 94 0.78 7.72 19.33
C ARG A 94 1.57 9.01 19.19
N GLU A 95 2.66 8.99 18.41
CA GLU A 95 3.50 10.17 18.15
C GLU A 95 2.87 11.19 17.19
N CYS A 96 1.84 10.78 16.41
CA CYS A 96 1.25 11.60 15.36
C CYS A 96 -0.30 11.57 15.34
N LEU A 97 -0.92 11.35 16.49
CA LEU A 97 -2.39 11.27 16.61
C LEU A 97 -3.09 12.55 16.13
N VAL A 98 -2.51 13.71 16.41
CA VAL A 98 -3.08 15.01 16.03
C VAL A 98 -3.17 15.11 14.50
N GLU A 99 -2.11 14.70 13.81
CA GLU A 99 -2.02 14.72 12.37
C GLU A 99 -2.91 13.65 11.73
N ILE A 100 -3.07 12.49 12.36
CA ILE A 100 -3.99 11.45 11.91
C ILE A 100 -5.44 11.93 12.07
N LYS A 101 -5.81 12.56 13.19
CA LYS A 101 -7.14 13.16 13.40
C LYS A 101 -7.42 14.25 12.35
N ASP A 102 -6.45 15.13 12.09
CA ASP A 102 -6.54 16.15 11.04
C ASP A 102 -6.68 15.56 9.64
N TYR A 103 -6.07 14.40 9.39
CA TYR A 103 -6.15 13.71 8.10
C TYR A 103 -7.48 13.00 7.88
N LEU A 104 -7.95 12.21 8.87
CA LEU A 104 -9.21 11.46 8.77
C LEU A 104 -10.43 12.39 8.65
N SER A 105 -10.37 13.58 9.22
CA SER A 105 -11.43 14.59 9.15
C SER A 105 -11.45 15.40 7.84
N LYS A 106 -10.65 15.05 6.83
CA LYS A 106 -10.49 15.82 5.57
C LYS A 106 -10.80 15.04 4.29
N ASP A 107 -11.70 14.07 4.37
CA ASP A 107 -12.08 13.22 3.22
C ASP A 107 -10.84 12.54 2.59
N PRO A 108 -10.11 11.72 3.37
CA PRO A 108 -8.89 11.06 2.94
C PRO A 108 -9.11 10.02 1.82
N CYS A 109 -8.02 9.55 1.22
CA CYS A 109 -8.03 8.34 0.41
C CYS A 109 -8.56 7.16 1.26
N PRO A 110 -9.64 6.47 0.84
CA PRO A 110 -10.30 5.44 1.66
C PRO A 110 -9.36 4.32 2.11
N GLU A 111 -8.50 3.84 1.22
CA GLU A 111 -7.57 2.76 1.49
C GLU A 111 -6.50 3.17 2.50
N ALA A 112 -6.00 4.40 2.39
CA ALA A 112 -5.03 4.94 3.34
C ALA A 112 -5.66 5.20 4.71
N ALA A 113 -6.91 5.66 4.74
CA ALA A 113 -7.68 5.83 5.98
C ALA A 113 -7.93 4.48 6.66
N ALA A 114 -8.35 3.46 5.90
CA ALA A 114 -8.57 2.10 6.39
C ALA A 114 -7.31 1.51 7.05
N LEU A 115 -6.14 1.66 6.41
CA LEU A 115 -4.87 1.22 6.99
C LEU A 115 -4.56 1.91 8.32
N LEU A 116 -4.77 3.23 8.40
CA LEU A 116 -4.54 3.96 9.65
C LEU A 116 -5.51 3.52 10.74
N ILE A 117 -6.80 3.34 10.42
CA ILE A 117 -7.81 2.88 11.37
C ILE A 117 -7.45 1.49 11.92
N GLU A 118 -7.09 0.54 11.03
CA GLU A 118 -6.67 -0.78 11.46
C GLU A 118 -5.38 -0.72 12.31
N GLY A 119 -4.40 0.09 11.90
CA GLY A 119 -3.17 0.28 12.67
C GLY A 119 -3.40 0.90 14.06
N LEU A 120 -4.35 1.83 14.18
CA LEU A 120 -4.74 2.42 15.46
C LEU A 120 -5.37 1.37 16.40
N SER A 121 -6.24 0.52 15.86
CA SER A 121 -6.85 -0.60 16.58
C SER A 121 -5.82 -1.64 17.02
N GLU A 122 -4.95 -2.08 16.10
CA GLU A 122 -3.89 -3.07 16.39
C GLU A 122 -2.87 -2.59 17.43
N GLN A 123 -2.65 -1.27 17.55
CA GLN A 123 -1.79 -0.67 18.57
C GLN A 123 -2.54 -0.33 19.88
N GLU A 124 -3.80 -0.75 20.01
CA GLU A 124 -4.66 -0.55 21.17
C GLU A 124 -4.70 0.94 21.60
N ILE A 125 -4.80 1.83 20.61
CA ILE A 125 -4.93 3.27 20.87
C ILE A 125 -6.38 3.54 21.20
N SER A 126 -6.61 4.16 22.37
CA SER A 126 -7.95 4.49 22.89
C SER A 126 -8.16 5.99 22.79
N ASP A 127 -8.54 6.42 21.59
CA ASP A 127 -8.78 7.82 21.24
C ASP A 127 -10.03 7.90 20.35
N GLU A 128 -10.79 8.99 20.50
CA GLU A 128 -11.89 9.30 19.59
C GLU A 128 -11.34 9.94 18.31
N PHE A 129 -11.84 9.46 17.16
CA PHE A 129 -11.54 9.94 15.82
C PHE A 129 -12.81 10.30 15.06
N THR A 130 -12.65 11.21 14.09
CA THR A 130 -13.69 11.58 13.13
C THR A 130 -13.19 11.28 11.72
N LEU A 131 -13.88 10.39 11.01
CA LEU A 131 -13.66 10.11 9.60
C LEU A 131 -14.73 10.81 8.78
N ILE A 132 -14.33 11.66 7.83
CA ILE A 132 -15.22 12.11 6.76
C ILE A 132 -14.95 11.21 5.55
N LYS A 133 -15.97 10.57 5.00
CA LYS A 133 -15.85 9.76 3.79
C LYS A 133 -17.07 9.97 2.93
N ASN A 134 -16.88 10.41 1.69
CA ASN A 134 -17.95 10.69 0.73
C ASN A 134 -19.01 11.67 1.28
N GLY A 135 -18.57 12.66 2.08
CA GLY A 135 -19.45 13.66 2.70
C GLY A 135 -20.27 13.14 3.90
N VAL A 136 -20.05 11.90 4.34
CA VAL A 136 -20.63 11.36 5.57
C VAL A 136 -19.57 11.42 6.67
N GLU A 137 -19.96 11.86 7.85
CA GLU A 137 -19.11 11.94 9.04
C GLU A 137 -19.37 10.74 9.95
N TYR A 138 -18.30 10.06 10.36
CA TYR A 138 -18.30 8.92 11.27
C TYR A 138 -17.42 9.24 12.47
N THR A 139 -17.96 9.07 13.67
CA THR A 139 -17.22 9.19 14.93
C THR A 139 -17.08 7.81 15.55
N PHE A 140 -15.85 7.46 15.94
CA PHE A 140 -15.56 6.14 16.50
C PHE A 140 -14.36 6.20 17.45
N TRP A 141 -14.31 5.23 18.36
CA TRP A 141 -13.15 4.96 19.21
C TRP A 141 -12.29 3.89 18.52
N SER A 142 -10.99 4.15 18.37
CA SER A 142 -10.13 3.24 17.59
C SER A 142 -9.93 1.86 18.23
N ASP A 143 -10.04 1.75 19.54
CA ASP A 143 -9.96 0.50 20.31
C ASP A 143 -11.27 -0.32 20.30
N ASP A 144 -12.40 0.30 19.95
CA ASP A 144 -13.66 -0.41 19.72
C ASP A 144 -13.73 -1.06 18.32
N ILE A 145 -12.83 -0.66 17.39
CA ILE A 145 -12.79 -1.22 16.05
C ILE A 145 -12.18 -2.61 16.10
N VAL A 146 -12.93 -3.61 15.62
CA VAL A 146 -12.40 -4.97 15.44
C VAL A 146 -11.53 -5.01 14.17
N PRO A 147 -10.25 -5.40 14.27
CA PRO A 147 -9.39 -5.58 13.10
C PRO A 147 -10.03 -6.49 12.07
N VAL A 148 -9.84 -6.20 10.78
CA VAL A 148 -10.59 -6.86 9.70
C VAL A 148 -10.40 -8.37 9.73
N HIS A 149 -9.17 -8.82 9.94
CA HIS A 149 -8.84 -10.25 10.00
C HIS A 149 -9.42 -10.98 11.23
N LYS A 150 -9.96 -10.24 12.21
CA LYS A 150 -10.67 -10.76 13.39
C LYS A 150 -12.20 -10.59 13.27
N SER A 151 -12.70 -9.88 12.26
CA SER A 151 -14.13 -9.64 12.06
C SER A 151 -14.85 -10.94 11.68
N GLU A 152 -15.88 -11.30 12.46
CA GLU A 152 -16.66 -12.52 12.23
C GLU A 152 -17.40 -12.51 10.89
N GLY A 153 -17.99 -11.37 10.51
CA GLY A 153 -18.66 -11.22 9.22
C GLY A 153 -17.71 -11.41 8.04
N PHE A 154 -16.50 -10.85 8.11
CA PHE A 154 -15.46 -11.07 7.10
C PHE A 154 -15.04 -12.55 7.00
N LEU A 155 -14.71 -13.17 8.13
CA LEU A 155 -14.29 -14.58 8.17
C LEU A 155 -15.39 -15.49 7.64
N LYS A 156 -16.65 -15.19 7.96
CA LYS A 156 -17.80 -15.93 7.48
C LYS A 156 -18.02 -15.74 5.98
N ALA A 157 -17.94 -14.52 5.46
CA ALA A 157 -18.06 -14.24 4.02
C ALA A 157 -16.95 -14.93 3.22
N GLN A 158 -15.72 -14.92 3.74
CA GLN A 158 -14.61 -15.64 3.14
C GLN A 158 -14.84 -17.16 3.12
N SER A 159 -15.42 -17.72 4.19
CA SER A 159 -15.77 -19.15 4.23
C SER A 159 -16.78 -19.54 3.15
N TYR A 160 -17.80 -18.70 2.90
CA TYR A 160 -18.76 -18.94 1.82
C TYR A 160 -18.10 -18.95 0.44
N LEU A 161 -17.28 -17.93 0.14
CA LEU A 161 -16.55 -17.89 -1.13
C LEU A 161 -15.65 -19.11 -1.32
N LYS A 162 -14.99 -19.54 -0.25
CA LYS A 162 -14.15 -20.73 -0.26
C LYS A 162 -14.95 -21.98 -0.60
N ASP A 163 -16.06 -22.20 0.11
CA ASP A 163 -16.93 -23.36 -0.09
C ASP A 163 -17.54 -23.41 -1.50
N TRP A 164 -17.86 -22.26 -2.09
CA TRP A 164 -18.47 -22.17 -3.41
C TRP A 164 -17.48 -22.28 -4.57
N LEU A 165 -16.24 -21.84 -4.40
CA LEU A 165 -15.32 -21.61 -5.53
C LEU A 165 -13.97 -22.32 -5.42
N GLU A 166 -13.42 -22.57 -4.22
CA GLU A 166 -12.01 -22.97 -4.08
C GLU A 166 -11.64 -24.23 -4.88
N ASN A 167 -12.54 -25.23 -4.91
CA ASN A 167 -12.30 -26.49 -5.60
C ASN A 167 -12.66 -26.45 -7.09
N ASP A 168 -13.73 -25.74 -7.46
CA ASP A 168 -14.29 -25.77 -8.82
C ASP A 168 -13.74 -24.64 -9.71
N HIS A 169 -13.47 -23.46 -9.12
CA HIS A 169 -13.13 -22.21 -9.80
C HIS A 169 -12.11 -21.38 -8.96
N PRO A 170 -10.85 -21.87 -8.81
CA PRO A 170 -9.85 -21.24 -7.92
C PRO A 170 -9.43 -19.82 -8.35
N ASP A 171 -9.50 -19.52 -9.64
CA ASP A 171 -9.29 -18.20 -10.23
C ASP A 171 -10.38 -17.20 -9.83
N PHE A 172 -11.65 -17.61 -9.83
CA PHE A 172 -12.77 -16.81 -9.33
C PHE A 172 -12.64 -16.57 -7.83
N TYR A 173 -12.24 -17.61 -7.08
CA TYR A 173 -12.03 -17.51 -5.64
C TYR A 173 -11.01 -16.44 -5.27
N GLU A 174 -9.82 -16.43 -5.88
CA GLU A 174 -8.79 -15.44 -5.55
C GLU A 174 -9.23 -14.01 -5.91
N MET A 175 -9.97 -13.82 -7.00
CA MET A 175 -10.49 -12.51 -7.37
C MET A 175 -11.58 -12.06 -6.39
N ALA A 176 -12.52 -12.95 -6.03
CA ALA A 176 -13.58 -12.66 -5.09
C ALA A 176 -13.04 -12.36 -3.68
N ARG A 177 -12.00 -13.11 -3.26
CA ARG A 177 -11.29 -12.88 -2.00
C ARG A 177 -10.60 -11.52 -1.99
N THR A 178 -9.98 -11.11 -3.10
CA THR A 178 -9.33 -9.80 -3.22
C THR A 178 -10.35 -8.67 -3.13
N LEU A 179 -11.49 -8.78 -3.83
CA LEU A 179 -12.58 -7.80 -3.75
C LEU A 179 -13.18 -7.75 -2.33
N LEU A 180 -13.39 -8.91 -1.71
CA LEU A 180 -13.90 -9.00 -0.34
C LEU A 180 -12.99 -8.25 0.63
N ILE A 181 -11.67 -8.49 0.58
CA ILE A 181 -10.69 -7.79 1.42
C ILE A 181 -10.79 -6.28 1.19
N HIS A 182 -10.79 -5.84 -0.07
CA HIS A 182 -10.91 -4.41 -0.37
C HIS A 182 -12.19 -3.79 0.21
N GLU A 183 -13.34 -4.46 0.03
CA GLU A 183 -14.65 -3.98 0.48
C GLU A 183 -14.67 -3.79 2.01
N VAL A 184 -14.27 -4.80 2.78
CA VAL A 184 -14.32 -4.73 4.25
C VAL A 184 -13.35 -3.69 4.82
N TYR A 185 -12.18 -3.48 4.19
CA TYR A 185 -11.25 -2.44 4.61
C TYR A 185 -11.83 -1.06 4.36
N VAL A 186 -12.38 -0.84 3.16
CA VAL A 186 -12.99 0.44 2.81
C VAL A 186 -14.23 0.70 3.66
N PHE A 187 -14.92 -0.34 4.16
CA PHE A 187 -16.12 -0.19 5.01
C PHE A 187 -15.83 0.33 6.42
N LEU A 188 -14.57 0.28 6.88
CA LEU A 188 -14.16 0.87 8.17
C LEU A 188 -14.58 2.35 8.28
N PRO A 189 -14.96 2.83 9.49
CA PRO A 189 -14.91 2.13 10.78
C PRO A 189 -16.08 1.16 11.04
N LEU A 190 -16.97 0.96 10.07
CA LEU A 190 -18.05 -0.03 10.20
C LEU A 190 -17.53 -1.44 9.87
N SER A 191 -18.27 -2.44 10.34
CA SER A 191 -18.00 -3.85 10.07
C SER A 191 -19.29 -4.55 9.66
N TYR A 192 -19.14 -5.65 8.93
CA TYR A 192 -20.25 -6.54 8.61
C TYR A 192 -20.45 -7.56 9.73
N ASP A 193 -21.71 -7.85 10.02
CA ASP A 193 -22.10 -8.90 10.95
C ASP A 193 -22.19 -10.27 10.25
N VAL A 194 -22.29 -11.33 11.05
CA VAL A 194 -22.40 -12.72 10.56
C VAL A 194 -23.65 -12.91 9.70
N ASP A 195 -24.75 -12.23 10.03
CA ASP A 195 -26.02 -12.32 9.30
C ASP A 195 -25.94 -11.70 7.89
N GLU A 196 -25.02 -10.74 7.70
CA GLU A 196 -24.79 -10.07 6.41
C GLU A 196 -23.74 -10.79 5.54
N ALA A 197 -23.03 -11.77 6.10
CA ALA A 197 -21.87 -12.38 5.48
C ALA A 197 -22.19 -13.16 4.19
N GLU A 198 -23.36 -13.83 4.12
CA GLU A 198 -23.78 -14.54 2.90
C GLU A 198 -24.07 -13.56 1.76
N ASP A 199 -24.77 -12.46 2.06
CA ASP A 199 -25.10 -11.41 1.09
C ASP A 199 -23.83 -10.67 0.61
N LEU A 200 -22.89 -10.40 1.51
CA LEU A 200 -21.58 -9.85 1.18
C LEU A 200 -20.81 -10.79 0.22
N ALA A 201 -20.73 -12.08 0.55
CA ALA A 201 -20.07 -13.07 -0.29
C ALA A 201 -20.73 -13.18 -1.68
N LEU A 202 -22.08 -13.20 -1.73
CA LEU A 202 -22.83 -13.22 -2.99
C LEU A 202 -22.59 -11.97 -3.83
N THR A 203 -22.48 -10.81 -3.19
CA THR A 203 -22.18 -9.54 -3.87
C THR A 203 -20.79 -9.60 -4.51
N MET A 204 -19.78 -10.08 -3.78
CA MET A 204 -18.43 -10.25 -4.32
C MET A 204 -18.40 -11.26 -5.47
N LEU A 205 -19.05 -12.42 -5.30
CA LEU A 205 -19.17 -13.44 -6.35
C LEU A 205 -19.84 -12.86 -7.60
N LYS A 206 -20.93 -12.11 -7.44
CA LYS A 206 -21.64 -11.49 -8.55
C LYS A 206 -20.74 -10.54 -9.33
N GLN A 207 -20.01 -9.66 -8.64
CA GLN A 207 -19.08 -8.74 -9.31
C GLN A 207 -18.01 -9.48 -10.12
N VAL A 208 -17.42 -10.54 -9.55
CA VAL A 208 -16.42 -11.37 -10.24
C VAL A 208 -17.04 -12.08 -11.46
N SER A 209 -18.21 -12.67 -11.29
CA SER A 209 -18.92 -13.39 -12.35
C SER A 209 -19.30 -12.45 -13.50
N ASP A 210 -19.88 -11.30 -13.19
CA ASP A 210 -20.22 -10.28 -14.20
C ASP A 210 -18.98 -9.83 -15.01
N MET A 211 -17.79 -9.85 -14.40
CA MET A 211 -16.53 -9.49 -15.06
C MET A 211 -15.90 -10.63 -15.87
N MET A 212 -16.04 -11.89 -15.44
CA MET A 212 -15.28 -13.02 -16.00
C MET A 212 -16.09 -13.93 -16.91
N ASP A 213 -17.38 -14.15 -16.61
CA ASP A 213 -18.22 -15.13 -17.29
C ASP A 213 -19.66 -14.65 -17.52
N GLU A 214 -19.88 -13.34 -17.52
CA GLU A 214 -21.20 -12.72 -17.74
C GLU A 214 -22.29 -13.20 -16.74
N GLY A 215 -21.87 -13.62 -15.54
CA GLY A 215 -22.77 -13.96 -14.44
C GLY A 215 -23.17 -15.44 -14.34
N GLU A 216 -22.56 -16.34 -15.13
CA GLU A 216 -22.94 -17.76 -15.17
C GLU A 216 -22.72 -18.47 -13.83
N ILE A 217 -21.52 -18.37 -13.24
CA ILE A 217 -21.19 -19.02 -11.96
C ILE A 217 -22.06 -18.45 -10.84
N TYR A 218 -22.28 -17.13 -10.78
CA TYR A 218 -23.17 -16.52 -9.80
C TYR A 218 -24.59 -17.11 -9.88
N GLN A 219 -25.14 -17.26 -11.08
CA GLN A 219 -26.47 -17.86 -11.26
C GLN A 219 -26.51 -19.33 -10.81
N LYS A 220 -25.46 -20.11 -11.08
CA LYS A 220 -25.36 -21.51 -10.68
C LYS A 220 -25.36 -21.64 -9.15
N VAL A 221 -24.49 -20.89 -8.47
CA VAL A 221 -24.40 -20.89 -6.99
C VAL A 221 -25.70 -20.39 -6.36
N SER A 222 -26.27 -19.29 -6.88
CA SER A 222 -27.53 -18.74 -6.36
C SER A 222 -28.69 -19.73 -6.45
N LYS A 223 -28.78 -20.50 -7.55
CA LYS A 223 -29.79 -21.56 -7.70
C LYS A 223 -29.59 -22.70 -6.70
N GLN A 224 -28.35 -23.11 -6.46
CA GLN A 224 -28.02 -24.15 -5.47
C GLN A 224 -28.41 -23.73 -4.05
N LEU A 225 -28.10 -22.48 -3.67
CA LEU A 225 -28.47 -21.93 -2.36
C LEU A 225 -29.99 -21.81 -2.19
N ALA A 226 -30.70 -21.33 -3.21
CA ALA A 226 -32.16 -21.25 -3.19
C ALA A 226 -32.81 -22.64 -3.01
N TYR A 227 -32.29 -23.65 -3.68
CA TYR A 227 -32.75 -25.03 -3.52
C TYR A 227 -32.49 -25.56 -2.10
N ALA A 228 -31.31 -25.33 -1.54
CA ALA A 228 -30.97 -25.75 -0.18
C ALA A 228 -31.90 -25.10 0.87
N LYS A 229 -32.27 -23.82 0.69
CA LYS A 229 -33.21 -23.11 1.57
C LYS A 229 -34.65 -23.64 1.49
N THR A 230 -35.04 -24.30 0.40
CA THR A 230 -36.39 -24.88 0.26
C THR A 230 -36.54 -26.29 0.84
N LEU A 231 -35.44 -26.94 1.21
CA LEU A 231 -35.41 -28.30 1.79
C LEU A 231 -35.45 -28.32 3.32
N HIS A 232 -35.41 -27.15 3.96
CA HIS A 232 -35.53 -26.94 5.40
C HIS A 232 -36.83 -26.20 5.73
#